data_AF-N9EWK9-F1
#
_entry.id   AF-N9EWK9-F1
#
_cell.length_a   1.000
_cell.length_b   1.000
_cell.length_c   1.000
_cell.angle_alpha   90.00
_cell.angle_beta   90.00
_cell.angle_gamma   90.00
#
_symmetry.space_group_name_H-M   'P 1'
#
loop_
_entity.id
_entity.type
_entity.pdbx_description
1 polymer ?
#
loop_
_entity_poly.entity_id
_entity_poly.type
_entity_poly.pdbx_seq_one_letter_code
_entity_poly.pdbx_strand_id
1 'polypeptide(L)' 'MLKLIAEDFIQIDKIDLVLPLYQELIDKTKQEQGCIAYDLYHDLRNTGHFFLLKNG' A
#
# COMPACT_ATOMS: atom_id res chain seq x y z
N MET A 1 -5.81 1.56 19.30
CA MET A 1 -4.64 1.32 18.43
C MET A 1 -4.94 0.14 17.54
N LEU A 2 -5.30 0.43 16.29
CA LEU A 2 -5.62 -0.54 15.26
C LEU A 2 -4.41 -0.71 14.34
N LYS A 3 -4.09 -1.96 14.00
CA LYS A 3 -3.11 -2.29 12.97
C LYS A 3 -3.82 -3.08 11.88
N LEU A 4 -3.62 -2.67 10.64
CA LEU A 4 -4.17 -3.33 9.46
C LEU A 4 -3.03 -3.68 8.52
N ILE A 5 -3.06 -4.90 8.00
CA ILE A 5 -2.20 -5.35 6.90
C ILE A 5 -3.17 -5.75 5.79
N ALA A 6 -3.03 -5.12 4.63
CA ALA A 6 -3.72 -5.52 3.41
C ALA A 6 -2.71 -6.08 2.42
N GLU A 7 -3.03 -7.23 1.81
CA GLU A 7 -2.23 -7.91 0.81
C GLU A 7 -2.88 -7.73 -0.56
N ASP A 8 -2.11 -7.26 -1.53
CA ASP A 8 -2.54 -7.04 -2.90
C ASP A 8 -1.74 -7.90 -3.86
N PHE A 9 -2.46 -8.55 -4.78
CA PHE A 9 -1.89 -9.37 -5.85
C PHE A 9 -2.16 -8.70 -7.19
N ILE A 10 -1.20 -7.91 -7.65
CA ILE A 10 -1.26 -7.12 -8.88
C ILE A 10 -0.77 -7.97 -10.06
N GLN A 11 -1.47 -7.89 -11.19
CA GLN A 11 -0.99 -8.47 -12.45
C GLN A 11 0.32 -7.78 -12.87
N ILE A 12 1.36 -8.55 -13.20
CA ILE A 12 2.72 -8.02 -13.40
C ILE A 12 2.75 -6.93 -14.48
N ASP A 13 1.98 -7.07 -15.56
CA ASP A 13 1.87 -6.10 -16.66
C ASP A 13 1.09 -4.83 -16.30
N LYS A 14 0.55 -4.75 -15.09
CA LYS A 14 -0.20 -3.60 -14.56
C LYS A 14 0.53 -2.88 -13.43
N ILE A 15 1.69 -3.36 -12.98
CA ILE A 15 2.43 -2.75 -11.87
C ILE A 15 2.74 -1.27 -12.15
N ASP A 16 3.24 -0.95 -13.35
CA ASP A 16 3.56 0.43 -13.73
C ASP A 16 2.34 1.35 -13.76
N LEU A 17 1.14 0.79 -13.99
CA LEU A 17 -0.12 1.53 -13.92
C LEU A 17 -0.58 1.74 -12.47
N VAL A 18 -0.38 0.76 -11.60
CA VAL A 18 -0.92 0.77 -10.23
C VAL A 18 -0.05 1.55 -9.26
N LEU A 19 1.29 1.49 -9.38
CA LEU A 19 2.19 2.15 -8.43
C LEU A 19 1.94 3.67 -8.28
N PRO A 20 1.68 4.45 -9.35
CA PRO A 20 1.33 5.87 -9.20
C PRO A 20 0.01 6.09 -8.45
N LEU A 21 -0.98 5.21 -8.65
CA LEU A 21 -2.28 5.29 -7.95
C LEU A 21 -2.12 4.98 -6.46
N TYR A 22 -1.27 4.01 -6.12
CA TYR A 22 -0.95 3.70 -4.73
C TYR A 22 -0.20 4.84 -4.05
N GLN A 23 0.72 5.50 -4.76
CA GLN A 23 1.39 6.69 -4.22
C GLN A 23 0.38 7.79 -3.88
N GLU A 24 -0.54 8.10 -4.79
CA GLU A 24 -1.60 9.10 -4.52
C GLU A 24 -2.50 8.68 -3.34
N LEU A 25 -2.90 7.41 -3.29
CA LEU A 25 -3.69 6.87 -2.18
C LEU A 25 -2.97 7.04 -0.84
N ILE A 26 -1.68 6.68 -0.79
CA ILE A 26 -0.86 6.80 0.41
C ILE A 26 -0.78 8.24 0.88
N ASP A 27 -0.52 9.17 -0.04
CA ASP A 27 -0.39 10.58 0.28
C ASP A 27 -1.69 11.16 0.84
N LYS A 28 -2.85 10.77 0.30
CA LYS A 28 -4.16 11.18 0.83
C LYS A 28 -4.48 10.53 2.18
N THR A 29 -4.24 9.22 2.33
CA THR A 29 -4.58 8.50 3.57
C THR A 29 -3.71 8.95 4.75
N LYS A 30 -2.45 9.34 4.51
CA LYS A 30 -1.59 9.94 5.54
C LYS A 30 -2.16 11.25 6.11
N GLN A 31 -3.07 11.94 5.42
CA GLN A 31 -3.74 13.14 5.90
C GLN A 31 -5.03 12.85 6.70
N GLU A 32 -5.49 11.60 6.73
CA GLU A 32 -6.71 11.24 7.45
C GLU A 32 -6.52 11.37 8.96
N GLN A 33 -7.55 11.88 9.65
CA GLN A 33 -7.52 11.97 11.11
C GLN A 33 -7.36 10.60 11.74
N GLY A 34 -6.36 10.46 12.62
CA GLY A 34 -6.05 9.20 13.29
C GLY A 34 -5.19 8.24 12.45
N CYS A 35 -4.77 8.61 11.24
CA CYS A 35 -3.73 7.87 10.54
C CYS A 35 -2.36 8.22 11.13
N ILE A 36 -1.71 7.24 11.76
CA ILE A 36 -0.35 7.37 12.31
C ILE A 36 0.68 6.99 11.24
N ALA A 37 0.41 5.92 10.47
CA ALA A 37 1.26 5.47 9.38
C ALA A 37 0.43 4.73 8.33
N TYR A 38 0.87 4.80 7.08
CA TYR A 38 0.30 4.04 5.97
C TYR A 38 1.34 3.85 4.88
N ASP A 39 1.97 2.69 4.82
CA ASP A 39 3.15 2.46 3.98
C ASP A 39 3.00 1.22 3.11
N LEU A 40 3.56 1.29 1.89
CA LEU A 40 3.55 0.23 0.89
C LEU A 40 4.90 -0.52 0.92
N TYR A 41 4.82 -1.85 0.90
CA TYR A 41 5.96 -2.75 0.81
C TYR A 41 5.79 -3.71 -0.36
N HIS A 42 6.90 -4.14 -0.94
CA HIS A 42 6.94 -5.11 -2.04
C HIS A 42 7.54 -6.44 -1.56
N ASP A 43 6.91 -7.56 -1.91
CA ASP A 43 7.47 -8.88 -1.65
C ASP A 43 8.66 -9.16 -2.58
N LEU A 44 9.86 -9.27 -2.01
CA LEU A 44 11.08 -9.57 -2.76
C LEU A 44 11.04 -10.94 -3.46
N ARG A 45 10.14 -11.84 -3.05
CA ARG A 45 10.00 -13.18 -3.63
C ARG A 45 8.87 -13.27 -4.66
N ASN A 46 8.00 -12.27 -4.74
CA ASN A 46 6.85 -12.28 -5.65
C ASN A 46 6.60 -10.88 -6.22
N THR A 47 6.94 -10.71 -7.50
CA THR A 47 6.87 -9.44 -8.22
C THR A 47 5.49 -8.78 -8.16
N GLY A 48 4.40 -9.55 -8.16
CA GLY A 48 3.04 -9.04 -8.12
C GLY A 48 2.47 -8.84 -6.73
N HIS A 49 3.21 -9.15 -5.66
CA HIS A 49 2.69 -9.16 -4.30
C HIS A 49 3.15 -7.95 -3.49
N PHE A 50 2.19 -7.16 -3.01
CA PHE A 50 2.43 -5.92 -2.28
C PHE A 50 1.64 -5.92 -0.97
N PHE A 51 2.15 -5.19 0.02
CA PHE A 51 1.53 -5.06 1.34
C PHE A 51 1.32 -3.59 1.68
N LEU A 52 0.14 -3.24 2.17
CA LEU A 52 -0.15 -1.95 2.79
C LEU A 52 -0.27 -2.13 4.31
N LEU A 53 0.57 -1.43 5.06
CA LEU A 53 0.57 -1.45 6.52
C LEU A 53 0.00 -0.14 7.06
N LYS A 54 -1.13 -0.20 7.77
CA LYS A 54 -1.76 0.97 8.42
C LYS A 54 -1.64 0.89 9.95
N ASN A 55 -1.25 2.00 10.57
CA ASN A 55 -1.35 2.22 12.01
C ASN A 55 -2.30 3.39 12.30
N GLY A 56 -3.20 3.23 13.26
CA GLY A 56 -4.10 4.30 13.75
C GLY A 56 -4.79 3.99 15.08
#